data_AF-G9ZGN3-F1
#
_entry.id   AF-G9ZGN3-F1
#
_cell.length_a   1.000
_cell.length_b   1.000
_cell.length_c   1.000
_cell.angle_alpha   90.00
_cell.angle_beta   90.00
_cell.angle_gamma   90.00
#
_symmetry.space_group_name_H-M   'P 1'
#
loop_
_entity.id
_entity.type
_entity.pdbx_description
1 polymer ?
#
loop_
_entity_poly.entity_id
_entity_poly.type
_entity_poly.pdbx_seq_one_letter_code
_entity_poly.pdbx_strand_id
1 'polypeptide(L)' 'MVVAVERDTNALYTQAVAALREKGIEIQSIICDGKSGLLDSFLGIPVQMCQFHQIKIIVRHQSRKP' A
#
# COMPACT_ATOMS: atom_id res chain seq x y z
N MET A 1 -21.86 -5.92 8.42
CA MET A 1 -21.53 -7.23 7.83
C MET A 1 -20.05 -7.21 7.49
N VAL A 2 -19.22 -8.04 8.12
CA VAL A 2 -17.79 -8.15 7.80
C VAL A 2 -17.65 -9.29 6.81
N VAL A 3 -17.19 -9.00 5.60
CA VAL A 3 -16.97 -10.01 4.56
C VAL A 3 -15.56 -10.55 4.72
N ALA A 4 -15.41 -11.87 4.75
CA ALA A 4 -14.10 -12.50 4.79
C ALA A 4 -13.35 -12.22 3.48
N VAL A 5 -12.11 -11.75 3.57
CA VAL A 5 -11.24 -11.52 2.42
C VAL A 5 -10.49 -12.82 2.12
N GLU A 6 -10.88 -13.52 1.06
CA GLU A 6 -10.19 -14.75 0.64
C GLU A 6 -8.85 -14.49 -0.06
N ARG A 7 -8.76 -13.38 -0.82
CA ARG A 7 -7.56 -12.98 -1.54
C ARG A 7 -7.34 -11.48 -1.43
N ASP A 8 -6.13 -11.12 -1.05
CA ASP A 8 -5.70 -9.74 -1.04
C ASP A 8 -5.39 -9.25 -2.47
N THR A 9 -6.23 -8.34 -2.99
CA THR A 9 -6.14 -7.81 -4.37
C THR A 9 -6.07 -6.29 -4.38
N ASN A 10 -5.42 -5.71 -5.38
CA ASN A 10 -5.30 -4.24 -5.51
C ASN A 10 -6.67 -3.55 -5.56
N ALA A 11 -7.68 -4.22 -6.14
CA ALA A 11 -9.06 -3.75 -6.20
C ALA A 11 -9.69 -3.52 -4.82
N LEU A 12 -9.34 -4.34 -3.82
CA LEU A 12 -9.86 -4.17 -2.45
C LEU A 12 -9.34 -2.89 -1.81
N TYR A 13 -8.08 -2.53 -2.08
CA TYR A 13 -7.51 -1.30 -1.55
C TYR A 13 -8.09 -0.05 -2.22
N THR A 14 -8.30 -0.06 -3.54
CA THR A 14 -8.97 1.05 -4.23
C THR A 14 -10.41 1.22 -3.77
N GLN A 15 -11.15 0.14 -3.53
CA GLN A 15 -12.48 0.20 -2.92
C GLN A 15 -12.44 0.78 -1.50
N ALA A 16 -11.49 0.36 -0.66
CA ALA A 16 -11.35 0.89 0.69
C ALA A 16 -11.03 2.40 0.69
N VAL A 17 -10.13 2.85 -0.19
CA VAL A 17 -9.80 4.28 -0.36
C VAL A 17 -11.01 5.09 -0.84
N ALA A 18 -11.78 4.56 -1.80
CA ALA A 18 -13.02 5.19 -2.24
C ALA A 18 -14.04 5.33 -1.09
N ALA A 19 -14.25 4.26 -0.32
CA ALA A 19 -15.16 4.27 0.82
C ALA A 19 -14.73 5.25 1.94
N LEU A 20 -13.43 5.50 2.11
CA LEU A 20 -12.94 6.53 3.03
C LEU A 20 -13.23 7.94 2.49
N ARG A 21 -13.00 8.18 1.19
CA ARG A 21 -13.32 9.46 0.54
C ARG A 21 -14.82 9.77 0.58
N GLU A 22 -15.68 8.77 0.36
CA GLU A 22 -17.15 8.91 0.46
C GLU A 22 -17.60 9.35 1.85
N LYS A 23 -16.84 9.01 2.90
CA LYS A 23 -17.07 9.48 4.27
C LYS A 23 -16.55 10.89 4.54
N GLY A 24 -16.03 11.57 3.52
CA GLY A 24 -15.43 12.90 3.64
C GLY A 24 -14.02 12.91 4.26
N ILE A 25 -13.34 11.75 4.32
CA ILE A 25 -11.98 11.67 4.83
C ILE A 25 -11.00 12.07 3.73
N GLU A 26 -10.23 13.13 3.99
CA GLU A 26 -9.14 13.55 3.14
C GLU A 26 -7.91 12.65 3.37
N ILE A 27 -7.47 11.97 2.30
CA ILE A 27 -6.29 11.11 2.32
C ILE A 27 -5.12 11.89 1.73
N GLN A 28 -4.22 12.34 2.59
CA GLN A 28 -3.05 13.12 2.20
C GLN A 28 -1.91 12.26 1.62
N SER A 29 -1.76 11.02 2.08
CA SER A 29 -0.75 10.07 1.59
C SER A 29 -1.10 8.64 1.98
N ILE A 30 -0.50 7.67 1.28
CA ILE A 30 -0.64 6.24 1.55
C ILE A 30 0.76 5.62 1.72
N ILE A 31 0.97 4.90 2.81
CA ILE A 31 2.18 4.10 3.04
C ILE A 31 1.83 2.61 2.94
N CYS A 32 2.51 1.86 2.08
CA CYS A 32 2.26 0.42 1.88
C CYS A 32 3.54 -0.42 1.89
N ASP A 33 3.44 -1.73 2.10
CA ASP A 33 4.60 -2.63 2.16
C ASP A 33 5.35 -2.76 0.82
N GLY A 34 4.65 -2.60 -0.32
CA GLY A 34 5.23 -2.62 -1.67
C GLY A 34 4.69 -3.72 -2.59
N LYS A 35 3.40 -4.03 -2.46
CA LYS A 35 2.68 -4.95 -3.34
C LYS A 35 2.71 -4.42 -4.79
N SER A 36 3.09 -5.27 -5.74
CA SER A 36 3.18 -4.90 -7.16
C SER A 36 1.86 -4.34 -7.69
N GLY A 37 1.94 -3.22 -8.42
CA GLY A 37 0.79 -2.50 -8.98
C GLY A 37 -0.05 -1.71 -7.97
N LEU A 38 0.17 -1.87 -6.66
CA LEU A 38 -0.57 -1.11 -5.63
C LEU A 38 -0.08 0.34 -5.56
N LEU A 39 1.22 0.56 -5.74
CA LEU A 39 1.80 1.92 -5.74
C LEU A 39 1.21 2.80 -6.85
N ASP A 40 0.92 2.21 -8.01
CA ASP A 40 0.35 2.91 -9.16
C ASP A 40 -1.19 3.00 -9.12
N SER A 41 -1.83 2.37 -8.13
CA SER A 41 -3.30 2.27 -8.06
C SER A 41 -3.99 3.56 -7.56
N PHE A 42 -3.26 4.51 -6.99
CA PHE A 42 -3.83 5.70 -6.35
C PHE A 42 -3.43 7.01 -7.05
N LEU A 43 -4.08 7.30 -8.18
CA LEU A 43 -3.86 8.54 -8.91
C LEU A 43 -4.20 9.76 -8.05
N GLY A 44 -3.25 10.70 -7.96
CA GLY A 44 -3.42 11.97 -7.24
C GLY A 44 -3.26 11.88 -5.71
N ILE A 45 -2.91 10.71 -5.16
CA ILE A 45 -2.50 10.58 -3.75
C ILE A 45 -1.01 10.19 -3.74
N PRO A 46 -0.13 10.89 -3.02
CA PRO A 46 1.23 10.44 -2.80
C PRO A 46 1.26 9.04 -2.16
N VAL A 47 1.90 8.09 -2.82
CA VAL A 47 2.07 6.73 -2.30
C VAL A 47 3.55 6.44 -2.08
N GLN A 48 3.87 5.90 -0.91
CA GLN A 48 5.23 5.53 -0.54
C GLN A 48 5.29 4.08 -0.04
N MET A 49 6.41 3.42 -0.29
CA MET A 49 6.72 2.15 0.36
C MET A 49 7.15 2.38 1.81
N CYS A 50 6.70 1.53 2.73
CA CYS A 50 6.98 1.64 4.15
C CYS A 50 8.48 1.58 4.44
N GLN A 51 8.98 2.58 5.18
CA GLN A 51 10.39 2.71 5.53
C GLN A 51 10.97 1.45 6.20
N PHE A 52 10.20 0.76 7.03
CA PHE A 52 10.65 -0.46 7.70
C PHE A 52 10.89 -1.61 6.70
N HIS A 53 10.01 -1.72 5.70
CA HIS A 53 10.16 -2.69 4.62
C HIS A 53 11.31 -2.32 3.68
N GLN A 54 11.47 -1.03 3.37
CA GLN A 54 12.62 -0.51 2.61
C GLN A 54 13.94 -0.83 3.30
N ILE A 55 14.08 -0.55 4.60
CA ILE A 55 15.27 -0.90 5.40
C ILE A 55 15.52 -2.40 5.32
N LYS A 56 14.49 -3.23 5.51
CA LYS A 56 14.60 -4.69 5.43
C LYS A 56 15.08 -5.18 4.06
N ILE A 57 14.66 -4.54 2.97
CA ILE A 57 15.11 -4.85 1.61
C ILE A 57 16.57 -4.47 1.44
N ILE A 58 16.96 -3.27 1.85
CA ILE A 58 18.35 -2.78 1.75
C ILE A 58 19.29 -3.69 2.54
N VAL A 59 18.96 -4.01 3.79
CA VAL A 59 19.77 -4.90 4.64
C VAL A 59 19.94 -6.28 4.01
N ARG A 60 18.87 -6.86 3.46
CA ARG A 60 18.95 -8.14 2.74
C ARG A 60 19.79 -8.06 1.48
N HIS A 61 19.77 -6.94 0.78
CA HIS A 61 20.58 -6.76 -0.42
C HIS A 61 22.07 -6.70 -0.07
N GLN A 62 22.42 -5.90 0.93
CA GLN A 62 23.81 -5.77 1.41
C GLN A 62 24.34 -7.08 1.99
N SER A 63 23.56 -7.81 2.79
CA SER A 63 24.02 -9.08 3.37
C SER A 63 24.20 -10.22 2.35
N ARG A 64 23.60 -10.09 1.15
CA ARG A 64 23.72 -11.06 0.05
C ARG A 64 24.82 -10.70 -0.96
N LYS A 65 25.33 -9.47 -0.91
CA LYS A 65 26.41 -8.94 -1.78
C LYS A 65 27.36 -8.12 -0.90
N PRO A 66 28.24 -8.79 -0.13
CA PRO A 66 29.25 -8.09 0.67
C PRO A 66 30.23 -7.32 -0.22
#